data_AF-A0A9E2HZ99-F1
#
_entry.id   AF-A0A9E2HZ99-F1
#
_cell.length_a   1.000
_cell.length_b   1.000
_cell.length_c   1.000
_cell.angle_alpha   90.00
_cell.angle_beta   90.00
_cell.angle_gamma   90.00
#
_symmetry.space_group_name_H-M   'P 1'
#
loop_
_entity.id
_entity.type
_entity.pdbx_description
1 polymer ?
#
loop_
_entity_poly.entity_id
_entity_poly.type
_entity_poly.pdbx_seq_one_letter_code
_entity_poly.pdbx_strand_id
1 'polypeptide(L)'
;MKNLLLILFCAASLSAASPEVTQYIASLQAEAAQADPAFKGFDAARGEAIFTSEHLGKKGKTIACTSCHTVNLAAKGENFFTGKVIEPLAPSANPLRLTDTKEVEKWLRRNFNDVYNREGTAQEKGDVLRYIMTK
;
A
#
# COMPACT_ATOMS: atom_id res chain seq x y z
N MET A 1 -16.95 -51.64 -1.18
CA MET A 1 -15.84 -50.81 -0.69
C MET A 1 -15.29 -50.03 -1.88
N LYS A 2 -15.70 -48.77 -2.06
CA LYS A 2 -15.20 -47.94 -3.16
C LYS A 2 -14.77 -46.62 -2.53
N ASN A 3 -13.46 -46.40 -2.57
CA ASN A 3 -12.74 -45.39 -1.83
C ASN A 3 -13.27 -43.99 -2.17
N LEU A 4 -13.73 -43.28 -1.14
CA LEU A 4 -14.04 -41.86 -1.23
C LEU A 4 -12.72 -41.10 -1.20
N LEU A 5 -12.22 -40.69 -2.38
CA LEU A 5 -11.11 -39.75 -2.48
C LEU A 5 -11.61 -38.38 -2.01
N LEU A 6 -11.24 -37.97 -0.79
CA LEU A 6 -11.33 -36.57 -0.38
C LEU A 6 -10.25 -35.79 -1.13
N ILE A 7 -10.66 -35.07 -2.16
CA ILE A 7 -9.83 -34.02 -2.78
C ILE A 7 -9.90 -32.81 -1.85
N LEU A 8 -8.87 -32.62 -1.03
CA LEU A 8 -8.69 -31.43 -0.22
C LEU A 8 -8.25 -30.29 -1.15
N PHE A 9 -9.21 -29.54 -1.71
CA PHE A 9 -8.94 -28.28 -2.40
C PHE A 9 -8.57 -27.23 -1.33
N CYS A 10 -7.29 -27.18 -0.96
CA CYS A 10 -6.76 -26.05 -0.20
C CYS A 10 -6.58 -24.89 -1.19
N ALA A 11 -7.65 -24.12 -1.41
CA ALA A 11 -7.54 -22.82 -2.05
C ALA A 11 -6.79 -21.91 -1.06
N ALA A 12 -5.46 -21.90 -1.15
CA ALA A 12 -4.66 -20.87 -0.52
C ALA A 12 -5.01 -19.56 -1.24
N SER A 13 -5.98 -18.82 -0.71
CA SER A 13 -6.25 -17.45 -1.13
C SER A 13 -4.93 -16.69 -0.97
N LEU A 14 -4.30 -16.33 -2.09
CA LEU A 14 -3.09 -15.52 -2.09
C LEU A 14 -3.50 -14.14 -1.57
N SER A 15 -3.40 -13.95 -0.27
CA SER A 15 -3.65 -12.66 0.37
C SER A 15 -2.60 -11.68 -0.16
N ALA A 16 -3.04 -10.51 -0.65
CA ALA A 16 -2.14 -9.47 -1.15
C ALA A 16 -1.24 -8.85 -0.05
N ALA A 17 -1.43 -9.24 1.22
CA ALA A 17 -0.62 -8.86 2.36
C ALA A 17 -0.41 -10.05 3.32
N SER A 18 0.70 -10.08 4.04
CA SER A 18 0.96 -11.07 5.08
C SER A 18 -0.01 -10.90 6.27
N PRO A 19 -0.14 -11.91 7.16
CA PRO A 19 -0.92 -11.76 8.39
C PRO A 19 -0.47 -10.59 9.27
N GLU A 20 0.84 -10.34 9.35
CA GLU A 20 1.40 -9.22 10.12
C GLU A 20 0.96 -7.87 9.54
N VAL A 21 1.05 -7.70 8.22
CA VAL A 21 0.61 -6.46 7.56
C VAL A 21 -0.92 -6.31 7.61
N THR A 22 -1.66 -7.42 7.57
CA THR A 22 -3.12 -7.41 7.78
C THR A 22 -3.47 -6.93 9.19
N GLN A 23 -2.71 -7.32 10.20
CA GLN A 23 -2.89 -6.83 11.58
C GLN A 23 -2.59 -5.33 11.69
N TYR A 24 -1.56 -4.83 10.99
CA TYR A 24 -1.29 -3.39 10.91
C TYR A 24 -2.41 -2.61 10.20
N ILE A 25 -2.97 -3.16 9.11
CA ILE A 25 -4.14 -2.55 8.45
C ILE A 25 -5.33 -2.50 9.42
N ALA A 26 -5.53 -3.52 10.26
CA ALA A 26 -6.57 -3.50 11.29
C ALA A 26 -6.33 -2.43 12.37
N SER A 27 -5.07 -2.18 12.77
CA SER A 27 -4.77 -1.10 13.71
C SER A 27 -5.02 0.28 13.11
N LEU A 28 -4.67 0.50 11.84
CA LEU A 28 -5.02 1.73 11.11
C LEU A 28 -6.54 1.92 11.06
N GLN A 29 -7.31 0.85 10.88
CA GLN A 29 -8.77 0.93 10.84
C GLN A 29 -9.35 1.35 12.20
N ALA A 30 -8.80 0.84 13.31
CA ALA A 30 -9.19 1.27 14.64
C ALA A 30 -8.85 2.75 14.91
N GLU A 31 -7.65 3.19 14.52
CA GLU A 31 -7.21 4.58 14.66
C GLU A 31 -8.06 5.54 13.81
N ALA A 32 -8.36 5.18 12.56
CA ALA A 32 -9.20 5.98 11.68
C ALA A 32 -10.63 6.10 12.22
N ALA A 33 -11.22 5.02 12.71
CA ALA A 33 -12.56 5.03 13.32
C ALA A 33 -12.61 5.85 14.62
N GLN A 34 -11.51 5.89 15.38
CA GLN A 34 -11.40 6.74 16.56
C GLN A 34 -11.27 8.23 16.19
N ALA A 35 -10.54 8.55 15.12
CA ALA A 35 -10.33 9.92 14.67
C ALA A 35 -11.55 10.52 13.96
N ASP A 36 -12.32 9.70 13.23
CA ASP A 36 -13.50 10.14 12.47
C ASP A 36 -14.66 9.14 12.62
N PRO A 37 -15.75 9.50 13.34
CA PRO A 37 -16.96 8.69 13.44
C PRO A 37 -17.66 8.40 12.09
N ALA A 38 -17.38 9.20 11.06
CA ALA A 38 -17.90 9.00 9.71
C ALA A 38 -17.10 7.96 8.90
N PHE A 39 -15.95 7.49 9.41
CA PHE A 39 -15.11 6.51 8.73
C PHE A 39 -15.91 5.24 8.34
N LYS A 40 -15.87 4.89 7.05
CA LYS A 40 -16.59 3.73 6.46
C LYS A 40 -15.69 2.59 6.00
N GLY A 41 -14.42 2.62 6.37
CA GLY A 41 -13.42 1.70 5.85
C GLY A 41 -12.55 2.32 4.77
N PHE A 42 -11.49 1.59 4.41
CA PHE A 42 -10.53 2.03 3.40
C PHE A 42 -11.06 1.87 1.98
N ASP A 43 -10.71 2.81 1.12
CA ASP A 43 -11.21 2.93 -0.25
C ASP A 43 -10.06 3.07 -1.25
N ALA A 44 -10.10 2.23 -2.30
CA ALA A 44 -9.04 2.20 -3.31
C ALA A 44 -9.02 3.45 -4.19
N ALA A 45 -10.17 4.09 -4.46
CA ALA A 45 -10.24 5.29 -5.29
C ALA A 45 -9.70 6.51 -4.54
N ARG A 46 -9.98 6.64 -3.23
CA ARG A 46 -9.30 7.63 -2.38
C ARG A 46 -7.79 7.39 -2.33
N GLY A 47 -7.38 6.13 -2.23
CA GLY A 47 -5.97 5.75 -2.27
C GLY A 47 -5.29 6.13 -3.59
N GLU A 48 -5.95 5.89 -4.72
CA GLU A 48 -5.47 6.28 -6.06
C GLU A 48 -5.33 7.79 -6.19
N ALA A 49 -6.32 8.55 -5.70
CA ALA A 49 -6.26 10.01 -5.70
C ALA A 49 -5.07 10.52 -4.88
N ILE A 50 -4.82 9.96 -3.68
CA ILE A 50 -3.64 10.28 -2.88
C ILE A 50 -2.35 9.91 -3.63
N PHE A 51 -2.32 8.75 -4.28
CA PHE A 51 -1.12 8.24 -4.94
C PHE A 51 -0.73 9.07 -6.17
N THR A 52 -1.72 9.63 -6.87
CA THR A 52 -1.53 10.37 -8.13
C THR A 52 -1.48 11.88 -7.97
N SER A 53 -1.93 12.42 -6.84
CA SER A 53 -1.92 13.86 -6.60
C SER A 53 -0.51 14.43 -6.52
N GLU A 54 -0.27 15.50 -7.27
CA GLU A 54 0.98 16.27 -7.22
C GLU A 54 0.95 17.28 -6.07
N HIS A 55 2.10 17.44 -5.42
CA HIS A 55 2.29 18.37 -4.30
C HIS A 55 3.66 19.02 -4.41
N LEU A 56 3.81 20.23 -3.88
CA LEU A 56 5.12 20.81 -3.64
C LEU A 56 5.78 20.06 -2.48
N GLY A 57 6.40 18.92 -2.80
CA GLY A 57 6.99 18.01 -1.84
C GLY A 57 8.37 18.45 -1.39
N LYS A 58 9.17 17.47 -1.01
CA LYS A 58 10.50 17.68 -0.43
C LYS A 58 11.43 18.40 -1.40
N LYS A 59 12.30 19.24 -0.84
CA LYS A 59 13.26 20.08 -1.58
C LYS A 59 12.59 21.04 -2.58
N GLY A 60 11.32 21.40 -2.37
CA GLY A 60 10.59 22.34 -3.21
C GLY A 60 10.36 21.81 -4.64
N LYS A 61 10.23 20.48 -4.80
CA LYS A 61 9.94 19.85 -6.10
C LYS A 61 8.48 19.41 -6.13
N THR A 62 7.81 19.68 -7.24
CA THR A 62 6.49 19.11 -7.50
C THR A 62 6.63 17.63 -7.79
N ILE A 63 6.10 16.79 -6.90
CA ILE A 63 6.17 15.33 -7.00
C ILE A 63 4.85 14.69 -6.55
N ALA A 64 4.60 13.47 -6.99
CA ALA A 64 3.55 12.56 -6.54
C ALA A 64 4.16 11.21 -6.16
N CYS A 65 3.38 10.28 -5.59
CA CYS A 65 3.86 8.91 -5.35
C CYS A 65 4.24 8.23 -6.70
N THR A 66 3.49 8.52 -7.76
CA THR A 66 3.76 8.05 -9.13
C THR A 66 5.07 8.58 -9.71
N SER A 67 5.61 9.71 -9.23
CA SER A 67 6.92 10.20 -9.66
C SER A 67 8.06 9.22 -9.33
N CYS A 68 7.88 8.37 -8.31
CA CYS A 68 8.82 7.31 -7.98
C CYS A 68 8.35 5.91 -8.40
N HIS A 69 7.05 5.64 -8.29
CA HIS A 69 6.48 4.30 -8.44
C HIS A 69 5.84 4.03 -9.80
N THR A 70 5.80 5.03 -10.69
CA THR A 70 5.05 5.04 -11.95
C THR A 70 3.54 4.92 -11.73
N VAL A 71 2.77 5.00 -12.83
CA VAL A 71 1.32 4.72 -12.82
C VAL A 71 1.02 3.21 -12.83
N ASN A 72 1.95 2.40 -13.33
CA ASN A 72 1.81 0.95 -13.39
C ASN A 72 2.61 0.32 -12.23
N LEU A 73 1.94 -0.01 -11.13
CA LEU A 73 2.61 -0.55 -9.94
C LEU A 73 3.21 -1.96 -10.16
N ALA A 74 2.88 -2.63 -11.25
CA ALA A 74 3.53 -3.88 -11.66
C ALA A 74 4.86 -3.67 -12.39
N ALA A 75 5.16 -2.44 -12.83
CA ALA A 75 6.44 -2.07 -13.42
C ALA A 75 7.46 -1.65 -12.35
N LYS A 76 8.75 -1.68 -12.72
CA LYS A 76 9.80 -1.06 -11.92
C LYS A 76 9.64 0.47 -11.96
N GLY A 77 9.80 1.08 -10.80
CA GLY A 77 9.94 2.53 -10.65
C GLY A 77 11.40 2.94 -10.46
N GLU A 78 11.59 4.22 -10.20
CA GLU A 78 12.89 4.82 -9.95
C GLU A 78 12.73 5.97 -8.96
N ASN A 79 13.57 6.04 -7.93
CA ASN A 79 13.50 7.13 -6.98
C ASN A 79 13.84 8.46 -7.67
N PHE A 80 12.88 9.37 -7.70
CA PHE A 80 12.96 10.66 -8.39
C PHE A 80 14.21 11.49 -8.04
N PHE A 81 14.74 11.38 -6.82
CA PHE A 81 15.88 12.18 -6.36
C PHE A 81 17.24 11.51 -6.53
N THR A 82 17.29 10.18 -6.62
CA THR A 82 18.57 9.42 -6.56
C THR A 82 18.80 8.54 -7.78
N GLY A 83 17.79 8.33 -8.61
CA GLY A 83 17.85 7.42 -9.76
C GLY A 83 17.89 5.94 -9.37
N LYS A 84 17.72 5.61 -8.09
CA LYS A 84 17.76 4.21 -7.64
C LYS A 84 16.49 3.48 -8.10
N VAL A 85 16.66 2.35 -8.78
CA VAL A 85 15.56 1.46 -9.18
C VAL A 85 14.75 1.01 -7.96
N ILE A 86 13.43 1.01 -8.14
CA ILE A 86 12.45 0.51 -7.17
C ILE A 86 11.73 -0.67 -7.82
N GLU A 87 11.87 -1.87 -7.23
CA GLU A 87 11.14 -3.06 -7.70
C GLU A 87 9.62 -2.84 -7.62
N PRO A 88 8.81 -3.57 -8.42
CA PRO A 88 7.36 -3.37 -8.50
C PRO A 88 6.70 -3.31 -7.12
N LEU A 89 5.72 -2.42 -6.99
CA LEU A 89 5.00 -2.16 -5.74
C LEU A 89 3.75 -3.06 -5.62
N ALA A 90 3.14 -3.44 -6.74
CA ALA A 90 1.99 -4.34 -6.77
C ALA A 90 2.38 -5.74 -6.27
N PRO A 91 1.70 -6.28 -5.24
CA PRO A 91 1.94 -7.65 -4.77
C PRO A 91 1.74 -8.71 -5.85
N SER A 92 0.89 -8.44 -6.84
CA SER A 92 0.65 -9.30 -8.01
C SER A 92 1.91 -9.52 -8.87
N ALA A 93 2.79 -8.52 -8.95
CA ALA A 93 4.05 -8.56 -9.70
C ALA A 93 5.28 -8.80 -8.81
N ASN A 94 5.19 -8.50 -7.52
CA ASN A 94 6.26 -8.69 -6.55
C ASN A 94 5.71 -9.19 -5.21
N PRO A 95 5.68 -10.51 -4.97
CA PRO A 95 5.08 -11.10 -3.77
C PRO A 95 5.87 -10.82 -2.48
N LEU A 96 7.03 -10.17 -2.56
CA LEU A 96 7.76 -9.69 -1.38
C LEU A 96 7.19 -8.39 -0.83
N ARG A 97 6.29 -7.70 -1.57
CA ARG A 97 5.62 -6.49 -1.10
C ARG A 97 4.53 -6.82 -0.07
N LEU A 98 4.34 -5.90 0.88
CA LEU A 98 3.34 -6.01 1.95
C LEU A 98 3.50 -7.28 2.80
N THR A 99 4.75 -7.70 3.04
CA THR A 99 5.07 -8.87 3.86
C THR A 99 5.61 -8.55 5.25
N ASP A 100 6.24 -7.38 5.43
CA ASP A 100 6.87 -6.91 6.67
C ASP A 100 6.25 -5.56 7.08
N THR A 101 5.67 -5.51 8.29
CA THR A 101 4.98 -4.32 8.81
C THR A 101 5.93 -3.15 9.05
N LYS A 102 7.16 -3.40 9.52
CA LYS A 102 8.15 -2.33 9.76
C LYS A 102 8.58 -1.67 8.46
N GLU A 103 8.74 -2.44 7.38
CA GLU A 103 9.00 -1.87 6.05
C GLU A 103 7.82 -1.03 5.56
N VAL A 104 6.59 -1.53 5.71
CA VAL A 104 5.38 -0.80 5.31
C VAL A 104 5.25 0.53 6.07
N GLU A 105 5.36 0.52 7.39
CA GLU A 105 5.30 1.72 8.23
C GLU A 105 6.39 2.73 7.85
N LYS A 106 7.63 2.26 7.71
CA LYS A 106 8.78 3.10 7.35
C LYS A 106 8.55 3.81 6.03
N TRP A 107 8.11 3.08 5.00
CA TRP A 107 7.95 3.65 3.66
C TRP A 107 6.71 4.51 3.53
N LEU A 108 5.58 4.17 4.17
CA LEU A 108 4.44 5.08 4.25
C LEU A 108 4.85 6.40 4.90
N ARG A 109 5.51 6.37 6.06
CA ARG A 109 5.99 7.60 6.72
C ARG A 109 6.91 8.42 5.83
N ARG A 110 7.93 7.80 5.22
CA ARG A 110 8.90 8.51 4.37
C ARG A 110 8.26 9.07 3.11
N ASN A 111 7.41 8.29 2.44
CA ASN A 111 6.82 8.69 1.17
C ASN A 111 5.78 9.81 1.36
N PHE A 112 4.97 9.75 2.42
CA PHE A 112 4.09 10.87 2.77
C PHE A 112 4.91 12.12 3.12
N ASN A 113 5.99 12.01 3.89
CA ASN A 113 6.84 13.18 4.15
C ASN A 113 7.53 13.71 2.88
N ASP A 114 7.93 12.84 1.97
CA ASP A 114 8.59 13.25 0.72
C ASP A 114 7.60 13.95 -0.24
N VAL A 115 6.36 13.47 -0.35
CA VAL A 115 5.34 14.02 -1.28
C VAL A 115 4.52 15.13 -0.63
N TYR A 116 3.99 14.90 0.57
CA TYR A 116 3.04 15.77 1.26
C TYR A 116 3.68 16.68 2.32
N ASN A 117 4.98 16.54 2.62
CA ASN A 117 5.67 17.25 3.72
C ASN A 117 5.01 17.08 5.10
N ARG A 118 4.27 15.99 5.31
CA ARG A 118 3.68 15.60 6.59
C ARG A 118 3.53 14.09 6.65
N GLU A 119 3.21 13.56 7.82
CA GLU A 119 2.76 12.17 7.91
C GLU A 119 1.33 12.02 7.35
N GLY A 120 1.07 10.85 6.77
CA GLY A 120 -0.27 10.44 6.38
C GLY A 120 -1.10 10.05 7.61
N THR A 121 -2.39 10.39 7.61
CA THR A 121 -3.34 9.93 8.62
C THR A 121 -3.57 8.42 8.53
N ALA A 122 -4.19 7.83 9.54
CA ALA A 122 -4.53 6.40 9.50
C ALA A 122 -5.43 6.04 8.30
N GLN A 123 -6.40 6.89 7.98
CA GLN A 123 -7.25 6.71 6.80
C GLN A 123 -6.46 6.79 5.50
N GLU A 124 -5.61 7.82 5.33
CA GLU A 124 -4.81 7.98 4.11
C GLU A 124 -3.85 6.80 3.90
N LYS A 125 -3.19 6.33 4.97
CA LYS A 125 -2.31 5.15 4.95
C LYS A 125 -3.09 3.90 4.53
N GLY A 126 -4.26 3.67 5.12
CA GLY A 126 -5.09 2.51 4.79
C GLY A 126 -5.68 2.56 3.38
N ASP A 127 -6.12 3.72 2.92
CA ASP A 127 -6.61 3.95 1.55
C ASP A 127 -5.49 3.66 0.52
N VAL A 128 -4.27 4.14 0.76
CA VAL A 128 -3.10 3.86 -0.09
C VAL A 128 -2.75 2.37 -0.11
N LEU A 129 -2.75 1.69 1.05
CA LEU A 129 -2.51 0.25 1.10
C LEU A 129 -3.59 -0.53 0.36
N ARG A 130 -4.86 -0.15 0.54
CA ARG A 130 -5.99 -0.75 -0.18
C ARG A 130 -5.82 -0.60 -1.68
N TYR A 131 -5.45 0.59 -2.14
CA TYR A 131 -5.16 0.86 -3.55
C TYR A 131 -4.03 -0.05 -4.09
N ILE A 132 -2.88 -0.13 -3.40
CA ILE A 132 -1.76 -0.98 -3.81
C ILE A 132 -2.16 -2.44 -3.93
N MET A 133 -2.97 -2.95 -2.99
CA MET A 133 -3.45 -4.34 -3.00
C MET A 133 -4.43 -4.66 -4.15
N THR A 134 -4.96 -3.64 -4.85
CA THR A 134 -5.82 -3.84 -6.04
C THR A 134 -5.05 -3.87 -7.36
N LYS A 135 -3.74 -3.59 -7.35
CA LYS A 135 -2.91 -3.52 -8.56
C LYS A 135 -2.10 -4.79 -8.79
#